data_AF-A0A8T1ZDQ7-F1
#
_entry.id   AF-A0A8T1ZDQ7-F1
#
_cell.length_a   1.000
_cell.length_b   1.000
_cell.length_c   1.000
_cell.angle_alpha   90.00
_cell.angle_beta   90.00
_cell.angle_gamma   90.00
#
_symmetry.space_group_name_H-M   'P 1'
#
loop_
_entity.id
_entity.type
_entity.pdbx_description
1 polymer ?
#
loop_
_entity_poly.entity_id
_entity_poly.type
_entity_poly.pdbx_seq_one_letter_code
_entity_poly.pdbx_strand_id
1 'polypeptide(L)'
;MWCPLVGTVGALQVVSEPIPDECGVKRAHTIGGDGLGVQRGRCDLLVGAADIPSKLAPTIGIAVDHRRKNRSLEGLQTNVQRLKTYKTKLVIFLRRARKVKAGDSTPEELANATQVQGDYLPIVREKPTMELVKLTSEMKSFAYDKIRLERTNKRHAGARAKRASEAEKEEKK
;
A
#
# COMPACT_ATOMS: atom_id res chain seq x y z
N MET A 1 -5.80 49.96 -33.82
CA MET A 1 -7.00 50.03 -32.94
C MET A 1 -8.15 49.47 -33.76
N TRP A 2 -8.77 48.32 -33.48
CA TRP A 2 -9.07 47.61 -32.24
C TRP A 2 -8.80 46.10 -32.35
N CYS A 3 -8.63 45.46 -31.19
CA CYS A 3 -8.11 44.11 -30.96
C CYS A 3 -9.03 42.96 -31.44
N PRO A 4 -8.44 41.80 -31.80
CA PRO A 4 -9.16 40.55 -31.95
C PRO A 4 -9.31 39.87 -30.58
N LEU A 5 -10.52 39.86 -30.02
CA LEU A 5 -10.85 39.04 -28.84
C LEU A 5 -11.23 37.63 -29.31
N VAL A 6 -10.23 36.86 -29.73
CA VAL A 6 -10.30 35.39 -29.73
C VAL A 6 -10.06 34.95 -28.28
N GLY A 7 -11.11 35.06 -27.47
CA GLY A 7 -11.14 34.47 -26.13
C GLY A 7 -11.73 33.07 -26.25
N THR A 8 -10.88 32.11 -26.59
CA THR A 8 -11.18 30.70 -26.39
C THR A 8 -11.74 30.53 -24.99
N VAL A 9 -12.96 29.98 -24.88
CA VAL A 9 -13.44 29.41 -23.63
C VAL A 9 -12.48 28.26 -23.36
N GLY A 10 -11.43 28.57 -22.60
CA GLY A 10 -10.43 27.63 -22.17
C GLY A 10 -11.19 26.48 -21.59
N ALA A 11 -11.16 25.35 -22.31
CA ALA A 11 -11.70 24.11 -21.84
C ALA A 11 -11.18 23.95 -20.40
N LEU A 12 -12.09 23.99 -19.43
CA LEU A 12 -11.79 23.59 -18.07
C LEU A 12 -11.55 22.08 -18.15
N GLN A 13 -10.37 21.72 -18.66
CA GLN A 13 -9.82 20.40 -18.53
C GLN A 13 -9.70 20.20 -17.03
N VAL A 14 -10.66 19.46 -16.48
CA VAL A 14 -10.40 18.65 -15.30
C VAL A 14 -9.29 17.72 -15.74
N VAL A 15 -8.05 18.21 -15.60
CA VAL A 15 -6.88 17.37 -15.54
C VAL A 15 -7.10 16.63 -14.24
N SER A 16 -7.79 15.48 -14.34
CA SER A 16 -7.47 14.37 -13.48
C SER A 16 -5.98 14.14 -13.75
N GLU A 17 -5.12 14.88 -13.06
CA GLU A 17 -3.74 14.46 -12.93
C GLU A 17 -3.89 13.05 -12.37
N PRO A 18 -3.46 12.02 -13.13
CA PRO A 18 -3.38 10.71 -12.56
C PRO A 18 -2.54 10.93 -11.31
N ILE A 19 -3.05 10.50 -10.15
CA ILE A 19 -2.21 10.37 -8.96
C ILE A 19 -0.91 9.77 -9.50
N PRO A 20 0.27 10.35 -9.23
CA PRO A 20 1.52 9.71 -9.61
C PRO A 20 1.38 8.23 -9.24
N ASP A 21 1.90 7.30 -10.05
CA ASP A 21 1.66 5.82 -10.05
C ASP A 21 1.85 5.07 -8.69
N GLU A 22 2.06 5.87 -7.67
CA GLU A 22 2.40 5.85 -6.28
C GLU A 22 1.19 5.67 -5.35
N CYS A 23 0.47 4.58 -5.51
CA CYS A 23 -0.78 4.39 -4.78
C CYS A 23 -0.72 3.39 -3.60
N GLY A 24 0.40 2.68 -3.41
CA GLY A 24 0.54 1.68 -2.36
C GLY A 24 1.75 1.88 -1.45
N VAL A 25 1.79 1.13 -0.35
CA VAL A 25 2.89 1.10 0.63
C VAL A 25 3.73 -0.19 0.45
N LYS A 26 5.01 -0.10 -0.01
CA LYS A 26 5.96 -1.26 -0.04
C LYS A 26 6.77 -1.16 1.23
N ARG A 27 6.92 -2.29 1.93
CA ARG A 27 8.13 -2.48 2.74
C ARG A 27 9.29 -2.77 1.79
N ALA A 28 10.47 -2.26 2.10
CA ALA A 28 11.65 -2.56 1.31
C ALA A 28 11.94 -4.07 1.31
N HIS A 29 12.55 -4.54 0.22
CA HIS A 29 12.90 -5.96 0.06
C HIS A 29 14.15 -6.37 0.84
N THR A 30 14.96 -5.41 1.30
CA THR A 30 16.22 -5.65 2.00
C THR A 30 16.04 -5.71 3.51
N ILE A 31 16.81 -6.58 4.15
CA ILE A 31 16.85 -6.72 5.62
C ILE A 31 17.38 -5.42 6.23
N GLY A 32 16.63 -4.79 7.13
CA GLY A 32 16.93 -3.48 7.72
C GLY A 32 16.35 -2.28 6.95
N GLY A 33 15.68 -2.52 5.82
CA GLY A 33 14.92 -1.51 5.11
C GLY A 33 13.55 -1.31 5.73
N ASP A 34 13.46 -0.61 6.86
CA ASP A 34 12.18 -0.20 7.45
C ASP A 34 11.51 0.95 6.68
N GLY A 35 12.12 1.32 5.55
CA GLY A 35 11.58 2.31 4.63
C GLY A 35 10.26 1.84 4.04
N LEU A 36 9.15 2.44 4.49
CA LEU A 36 7.93 2.48 3.69
C LEU A 36 8.24 3.28 2.43
N GLY A 37 8.38 2.56 1.33
CA GLY A 37 8.59 3.11 0.01
C GLY A 37 7.30 3.14 -0.76
N VAL A 38 7.25 4.03 -1.75
CA VAL A 38 6.07 4.21 -2.57
C VAL A 38 5.99 3.14 -3.65
N GLN A 39 4.81 2.60 -3.89
CA GLN A 39 4.61 1.47 -4.79
C GLN A 39 4.07 1.88 -6.13
N ARG A 40 4.81 1.53 -7.19
CA ARG A 40 4.23 1.38 -8.53
C ARG A 40 3.37 0.11 -8.56
N GLY A 41 2.09 0.28 -8.86
CA GLY A 41 1.08 -0.76 -9.12
C GLY A 41 0.56 -1.58 -7.92
N ARG A 42 -0.76 -1.86 -7.90
CA ARG A 42 -1.47 -2.66 -6.87
C ARG A 42 -1.85 -4.06 -7.35
N CYS A 43 -1.77 -5.06 -6.49
CA CYS A 43 -2.23 -6.41 -6.85
C CYS A 43 -3.76 -6.52 -6.97
N ASP A 44 -4.22 -7.42 -7.84
CA ASP A 44 -5.65 -7.63 -8.10
C ASP A 44 -6.43 -8.03 -6.85
N LEU A 45 -5.78 -8.80 -5.97
CA LEU A 45 -6.35 -9.23 -4.69
C LEU A 45 -6.71 -8.03 -3.79
N LEU A 46 -5.89 -6.98 -3.79
CA LEU A 46 -6.16 -5.76 -3.03
C LEU A 46 -7.37 -5.00 -3.56
N VAL A 47 -7.48 -4.94 -4.89
CA VAL A 47 -8.53 -4.19 -5.59
C VAL A 47 -9.87 -4.90 -5.41
N GLY A 48 -9.89 -6.24 -5.53
CA GLY A 48 -11.06 -7.06 -5.24
C GLY A 48 -11.53 -6.96 -3.78
N ALA A 49 -10.60 -6.97 -2.80
CA ALA A 49 -10.94 -6.84 -1.38
C ALA A 49 -11.44 -5.44 -0.98
N ALA A 50 -11.28 -4.44 -1.85
CA ALA A 50 -11.77 -3.07 -1.65
C ALA A 50 -13.10 -2.79 -2.38
N ASP A 51 -13.78 -3.83 -2.89
CA ASP A 51 -15.02 -3.71 -3.67
C ASP A 51 -14.86 -2.83 -4.92
N ILE A 52 -13.71 -2.98 -5.58
CA ILE A 52 -13.41 -2.34 -6.87
C ILE A 52 -13.11 -3.47 -7.86
N PRO A 53 -13.79 -3.55 -9.00
CA PRO A 53 -13.42 -4.52 -10.01
C PRO A 53 -12.13 -4.09 -10.71
N SER A 54 -11.21 -5.03 -10.95
CA SER A 54 -9.88 -4.77 -11.51
C SER A 54 -9.89 -4.04 -12.85
N LYS A 55 -10.95 -4.23 -13.66
CA LYS A 55 -11.12 -3.55 -14.95
C LYS A 55 -11.54 -2.08 -14.84
N LEU A 56 -12.26 -1.69 -13.76
CA LEU A 56 -12.67 -0.30 -13.55
C LEU A 56 -11.59 0.52 -12.84
N ALA A 57 -10.70 -0.13 -12.10
CA ALA A 57 -9.62 0.52 -11.36
C ALA A 57 -8.77 1.46 -12.25
N PRO A 58 -8.25 1.04 -13.43
CA PRO A 58 -7.46 1.94 -14.29
C PRO A 58 -8.24 3.17 -14.75
N THR A 59 -9.56 3.06 -14.96
CA THR A 59 -10.42 4.18 -15.38
C THR A 59 -10.58 5.24 -14.28
N ILE A 60 -10.52 4.80 -13.01
CA ILE A 60 -10.65 5.66 -11.83
C ILE A 60 -9.28 6.26 -11.43
N GLY A 61 -8.19 5.93 -12.14
CA GLY A 61 -6.84 6.39 -11.79
C GLY A 61 -6.13 5.48 -10.77
N ILE A 62 -6.56 4.23 -10.63
CA ILE A 62 -5.95 3.23 -9.76
C ILE A 62 -5.04 2.32 -10.60
N ALA A 63 -3.72 2.45 -10.45
CA ALA A 63 -2.76 1.56 -11.10
C ALA A 63 -2.83 0.12 -10.54
N VAL A 64 -2.93 -0.88 -11.43
CA VAL A 64 -3.04 -2.32 -11.11
C VAL A 64 -1.84 -3.08 -11.69
N ASP A 65 -1.16 -3.86 -10.86
CA ASP A 65 -0.03 -4.76 -11.14
C ASP A 65 -0.34 -6.19 -10.66
N HIS A 66 -0.71 -7.02 -11.63
CA HIS A 66 -1.14 -8.41 -11.46
C HIS A 66 -0.01 -9.34 -10.98
N ARG A 67 1.26 -8.97 -11.16
CA ARG A 67 2.41 -9.83 -10.79
C ARG A 67 2.63 -9.89 -9.29
N ARG A 68 2.11 -8.90 -8.57
CA ARG A 68 2.47 -8.70 -7.18
C ARG A 68 1.63 -9.55 -6.23
N LYS A 69 2.30 -10.16 -5.26
CA LYS A 69 1.68 -10.95 -4.19
C LYS A 69 2.02 -10.34 -2.83
N ASN A 70 1.03 -10.26 -1.94
CA ASN A 70 1.26 -9.83 -0.55
C ASN A 70 1.65 -11.05 0.29
N ARG A 71 2.70 -10.90 1.11
CA ARG A 71 3.17 -11.94 2.03
C ARG A 71 2.61 -11.78 3.44
N SER A 72 2.18 -10.58 3.82
CA SER A 72 1.65 -10.25 5.14
C SER A 72 0.21 -9.76 5.07
N LEU A 73 -0.57 -10.08 6.10
CA LEU A 73 -1.96 -9.64 6.24
C LEU A 73 -2.07 -8.16 6.62
N GLU A 74 -1.18 -7.67 7.47
CA GLU A 74 -1.13 -6.26 7.88
C GLU A 74 -1.03 -5.33 6.66
N GLY A 75 -0.09 -5.62 5.75
CA GLY A 75 0.10 -4.83 4.53
C GLY A 75 -1.10 -4.92 3.58
N LEU A 76 -1.85 -6.02 3.61
CA LEU A 76 -3.10 -6.14 2.85
C LEU A 76 -4.16 -5.18 3.43
N GLN A 77 -4.37 -5.24 4.74
CA GLN A 77 -5.39 -4.46 5.45
C GLN A 77 -5.16 -2.94 5.31
N THR A 78 -3.94 -2.46 5.52
CA THR A 78 -3.60 -1.03 5.37
C THR A 78 -3.90 -0.53 3.96
N ASN A 79 -3.59 -1.33 2.93
CA ASN A 79 -3.83 -0.94 1.54
C ASN A 79 -5.32 -1.01 1.17
N VAL A 80 -6.08 -1.96 1.72
CA VAL A 80 -7.55 -2.02 1.55
C VAL A 80 -8.21 -0.80 2.20
N GLN A 81 -7.79 -0.42 3.42
CA GLN A 81 -8.27 0.79 4.08
C GLN A 81 -7.96 2.04 3.25
N ARG A 82 -6.73 2.16 2.72
CA ARG A 82 -6.33 3.25 1.81
C ARG A 82 -7.23 3.31 0.57
N LEU A 83 -7.50 2.18 -0.06
CA LEU A 83 -8.40 2.10 -1.23
C LEU A 83 -9.83 2.52 -0.90
N LYS A 84 -10.36 2.11 0.26
CA LYS A 84 -11.70 2.53 0.72
C LYS A 84 -11.76 4.03 0.98
N THR A 85 -10.76 4.60 1.64
CA THR A 85 -10.66 6.06 1.86
C THR A 85 -10.52 6.85 0.56
N TYR A 86 -9.88 6.27 -0.46
CA TYR A 86 -9.80 6.89 -1.78
C TYR A 86 -11.17 6.89 -2.46
N LYS A 87 -11.87 5.75 -2.44
CA LYS A 87 -13.20 5.59 -3.04
C LYS A 87 -14.23 6.57 -2.44
N THR A 88 -14.19 6.81 -1.13
CA THR A 88 -15.11 7.76 -0.46
C THR A 88 -14.84 9.22 -0.80
N LYS A 89 -13.60 9.57 -1.18
CA LYS A 89 -13.20 10.95 -1.50
C LYS A 89 -13.21 11.25 -2.99
N LEU A 90 -13.38 10.21 -3.81
CA LEU A 90 -13.35 10.30 -5.26
C LEU A 90 -14.69 10.85 -5.77
N VAL A 91 -14.64 11.96 -6.51
CA VAL A 91 -15.79 12.50 -7.23
C VAL A 91 -15.67 12.10 -8.70
N ILE A 92 -16.59 11.24 -9.16
CA ILE A 92 -16.70 10.82 -10.57
C ILE A 92 -17.66 11.75 -11.31
N PHE A 93 -17.16 12.38 -12.37
CA PHE A 93 -17.96 13.15 -13.31
C PHE A 93 -18.69 12.22 -14.30
N LEU A 94 -19.94 12.56 -14.61
CA LEU A 94 -20.69 11.85 -15.63
C LEU A 94 -20.00 12.01 -16.98
N ARG A 95 -19.70 10.89 -17.64
CA ARG A 95 -19.18 10.91 -19.01
C ARG A 95 -20.16 11.51 -20.01
N ARG A 96 -21.47 11.45 -19.73
CA ARG A 96 -22.52 12.14 -20.48
C ARG A 96 -23.58 12.65 -19.51
N ALA A 97 -23.87 13.95 -19.54
CA ALA A 97 -24.79 14.61 -18.61
C ALA A 97 -26.22 14.03 -18.53
N ARG A 98 -26.66 13.25 -19.53
CA ARG A 98 -28.01 12.68 -19.61
C ARG A 98 -28.12 11.20 -19.21
N LYS A 99 -27.01 10.52 -18.93
CA LYS A 99 -27.02 9.09 -18.57
C LYS A 99 -26.22 8.89 -17.29
N VAL A 100 -26.94 8.90 -16.17
CA VAL A 100 -26.41 8.53 -14.85
C VAL A 100 -26.19 7.02 -14.82
N LYS A 101 -24.98 6.59 -14.47
CA LYS A 101 -24.61 5.19 -14.23
C LYS A 101 -24.34 4.98 -12.74
N ALA A 102 -24.36 3.72 -12.32
CA ALA A 102 -23.98 3.34 -10.96
C ALA A 102 -22.50 3.70 -10.72
N GLY A 103 -22.26 4.68 -9.85
CA GLY A 103 -20.94 5.20 -9.51
C GLY A 103 -20.70 6.67 -9.87
N ASP A 104 -21.66 7.35 -10.48
CA ASP A 104 -21.56 8.80 -10.74
C ASP A 104 -21.93 9.62 -9.48
N SER A 105 -21.27 10.77 -9.31
CA SER A 105 -21.49 11.65 -8.15
C SER A 105 -22.74 12.51 -8.31
N THR A 106 -23.30 12.95 -7.20
CA THR A 106 -24.48 13.84 -7.20
C THR A 106 -24.10 15.24 -7.72
N PRO A 107 -25.04 15.98 -8.33
CA PRO A 107 -24.74 17.34 -8.84
C PRO A 107 -24.24 18.30 -7.75
N GLU A 108 -24.59 18.05 -6.49
CA GLU A 108 -24.14 18.83 -5.32
C GLU A 108 -22.64 18.62 -5.02
N GLU A 109 -22.16 17.38 -5.14
CA GLU A 109 -20.73 17.05 -4.97
C GLU A 109 -19.89 17.59 -6.14
N LEU A 110 -20.47 17.66 -7.33
CA LEU A 110 -19.81 18.19 -8.52
C LEU A 110 -19.57 19.71 -8.43
N ALA A 111 -20.50 20.45 -7.84
CA ALA A 111 -20.36 21.90 -7.67
C ALA A 111 -19.28 22.28 -6.65
N ASN A 112 -19.06 21.42 -5.65
CA ASN A 112 -18.06 21.60 -4.60
C ASN A 112 -16.69 21.02 -4.97
N ALA A 113 -16.55 20.40 -6.14
CA ALA A 113 -15.33 19.73 -6.55
C ALA A 113 -14.23 20.77 -6.84
N THR A 114 -13.20 20.79 -6.01
CA THR A 114 -11.98 21.59 -6.20
C THR A 114 -10.79 20.68 -6.45
N GLN A 115 -9.84 21.15 -7.27
CA GLN A 115 -8.59 20.41 -7.51
C GLN A 115 -7.70 20.53 -6.27
N VAL A 116 -7.35 19.39 -5.69
CA VAL A 116 -6.33 19.33 -4.63
C VAL A 116 -4.96 19.47 -5.27
N GLN A 117 -4.20 20.49 -4.87
CA GLN A 117 -2.81 20.67 -5.31
C GLN A 117 -1.88 19.97 -4.31
N GLY A 118 -1.08 19.00 -4.79
CA GLY A 118 -0.08 18.27 -3.99
C GLY A 118 -0.34 16.76 -3.89
N ASP A 119 0.47 16.08 -3.05
CA ASP A 119 0.42 14.63 -2.88
C ASP A 119 -0.88 14.16 -2.22
N TYR A 120 -1.59 13.27 -2.91
CA TYR A 120 -2.86 12.73 -2.42
C TYR A 120 -2.64 11.53 -1.48
N LEU A 121 -3.07 11.66 -0.22
CA LEU A 121 -2.89 10.66 0.86
C LEU A 121 -1.40 10.29 1.06
N PRO A 122 -0.57 11.20 1.62
CA PRO A 122 0.84 10.90 1.86
C PRO A 122 1.00 9.73 2.83
N ILE A 123 2.02 8.90 2.59
CA ILE A 123 2.33 7.76 3.46
C ILE A 123 3.09 8.30 4.68
N VAL A 124 2.36 8.50 5.78
CA VAL A 124 2.98 8.90 7.06
C VAL A 124 3.45 7.65 7.79
N ARG A 125 4.71 7.68 8.27
CA ARG A 125 5.24 6.64 9.15
C ARG A 125 4.86 6.98 10.58
N GLU A 126 3.80 6.36 11.07
CA GLU A 126 3.45 6.42 12.49
C GLU A 126 4.55 5.73 13.29
N LYS A 127 5.26 6.49 14.12
CA LYS A 127 6.19 5.92 15.10
C LYS A 127 5.35 5.46 16.29
N PRO A 128 5.37 4.17 16.64
CA PRO A 128 4.63 3.71 17.82
C PRO A 128 5.16 4.44 19.05
N THR A 129 4.25 5.02 19.83
CA THR A 129 4.59 5.64 21.11
C THR A 129 4.94 4.52 22.09
N MET A 130 6.19 4.49 22.55
CA MET A 130 6.64 3.52 23.54
C MET A 130 6.31 4.06 24.94
N GLU A 131 5.56 3.28 25.72
CA GLU A 131 5.36 3.56 27.13
C GLU A 131 6.59 3.14 27.95
N LEU A 132 6.93 3.93 28.96
CA LEU A 132 8.08 3.66 29.83
C LEU A 132 7.71 2.56 30.83
N VAL A 133 8.09 1.32 30.52
CA VAL A 133 7.94 0.18 31.43
C VAL A 133 9.17 0.05 32.32
N LYS A 134 8.95 -0.28 33.60
CA LYS A 134 10.04 -0.57 34.55
C LYS A 134 10.78 -1.84 34.11
N LEU A 135 12.11 -1.76 33.99
CA LEU A 135 12.96 -2.89 33.61
C LEU A 135 12.95 -3.98 34.70
N THR A 136 12.43 -5.16 34.38
CA THR A 136 12.51 -6.34 35.25
C THR A 136 13.95 -6.88 35.27
N SER A 137 14.33 -7.62 36.33
CA SER A 137 15.66 -8.24 36.44
C SER A 137 15.96 -9.19 35.27
N GLU A 138 14.92 -9.83 34.73
CA GLU A 138 14.96 -10.73 33.56
C GLU A 138 15.28 -10.03 32.23
N MET A 139 15.19 -8.70 32.15
CA MET A 139 15.53 -7.95 30.93
C MET A 139 16.97 -7.44 30.93
N LYS A 140 17.68 -7.49 32.07
CA LYS A 140 18.95 -6.78 32.27
C LYS A 140 20.18 -7.50 31.74
N SER A 141 20.22 -8.84 31.73
CA SER A 141 21.46 -9.60 31.43
C SER A 141 21.40 -10.48 30.19
N PHE A 142 20.23 -10.66 29.56
CA PHE A 142 20.04 -11.75 28.59
C PHE A 142 20.25 -11.38 27.13
N ALA A 143 20.39 -10.09 26.79
CA ALA A 143 20.39 -9.64 25.41
C ALA A 143 21.61 -10.16 24.62
N TYR A 144 22.80 -10.13 25.21
CA TYR A 144 24.04 -10.53 24.56
C TYR A 144 24.08 -12.04 24.24
N ASP A 145 23.79 -12.86 25.24
CA ASP A 145 23.84 -14.32 25.12
C ASP A 145 22.79 -14.86 24.15
N LYS A 146 21.56 -14.29 24.19
CA LYS A 146 20.50 -14.63 23.24
C LYS A 146 20.90 -14.37 21.79
N ILE A 147 21.50 -13.22 21.48
CA ILE A 147 21.94 -12.91 20.10
C ILE A 147 22.99 -13.93 19.63
N ARG A 148 23.92 -14.35 20.50
CA ARG A 148 24.95 -15.34 20.15
C ARG A 148 24.37 -16.74 19.96
N LEU A 149 23.43 -17.15 20.82
CA LEU A 149 22.69 -18.41 20.66
C LEU A 149 21.92 -18.44 19.34
N GLU A 150 21.18 -17.39 18.99
CA GLU A 150 20.44 -17.31 17.73
C GLU A 150 21.35 -17.36 16.49
N ARG A 151 22.50 -16.67 16.54
CA ARG A 151 23.52 -16.78 15.48
C ARG A 151 24.06 -18.21 15.34
N THR A 152 24.29 -18.87 16.47
CA THR A 152 24.78 -20.27 16.52
C THR A 152 23.74 -21.23 15.98
N ASN A 153 22.48 -21.07 16.36
CA ASN A 153 21.34 -21.86 15.86
C ASN A 153 21.18 -21.70 14.35
N LYS A 154 21.21 -20.46 13.82
CA LYS A 154 21.15 -20.20 12.37
C LYS A 154 22.33 -20.84 11.63
N ARG A 155 23.54 -20.81 12.20
CA ARG A 155 24.75 -21.40 11.60
C ARG A 155 24.69 -22.93 11.56
N HIS A 156 24.21 -23.57 12.63
CA HIS A 156 24.22 -25.03 12.77
C HIS A 156 22.90 -25.72 12.39
N ALA A 157 21.86 -24.98 11.97
CA ALA A 157 20.57 -25.55 11.58
C ALA A 157 20.71 -26.67 10.53
N GLY A 158 21.49 -26.44 9.47
CA GLY A 158 21.70 -27.44 8.42
C GLY A 158 22.51 -28.65 8.90
N ALA A 159 23.54 -28.44 9.72
CA ALA A 159 24.35 -29.53 10.26
C ALA A 159 23.55 -30.40 11.24
N ARG A 160 22.71 -29.79 12.08
CA ARG A 160 21.82 -30.51 13.00
C ARG A 160 20.74 -31.29 12.24
N ALA A 161 20.12 -30.69 11.21
CA ALA A 161 19.15 -31.39 10.37
C ALA A 161 19.74 -32.61 9.67
N LYS A 162 21.00 -32.54 9.19
CA LYS A 162 21.71 -33.68 8.60
C LYS A 162 21.93 -34.80 9.61
N ARG A 163 22.50 -34.48 10.78
CA ARG A 163 22.73 -35.47 11.85
C ARG A 163 21.44 -36.11 12.34
N ALA A 164 20.36 -35.34 12.49
CA ALA A 164 19.05 -35.89 12.83
C ALA A 164 18.55 -36.85 11.76
N SER A 165 18.68 -36.49 10.47
CA SER A 165 18.28 -37.36 9.37
C SER A 165 19.15 -38.62 9.22
N GLU A 166 20.39 -38.59 9.68
CA GLU A 166 21.32 -39.74 9.70
C GLU A 166 21.00 -40.67 10.87
N ALA A 167 20.80 -40.12 12.07
CA ALA A 167 20.33 -40.88 13.24
C ALA A 167 18.97 -41.57 12.97
N GLU A 168 18.00 -40.87 12.36
CA GLU A 168 16.71 -41.47 11.98
C GLU A 168 16.83 -42.58 10.92
N LYS A 169 17.89 -42.56 10.10
CA LYS A 169 18.15 -43.63 9.12
C LYS A 169 18.86 -44.82 9.76
N GLU A 170 19.70 -44.57 10.75
CA GLU A 170 20.37 -45.62 11.54
C GLU A 170 19.38 -46.33 12.48
N GLU A 171 18.43 -45.60 13.06
CA GLU A 171 17.36 -46.19 13.90
C GLU A 171 16.32 -47.00 13.11
N LYS A 172 16.20 -46.75 11.80
CA LYS A 172 15.30 -47.48 10.89
C LYS A 172 15.97 -48.66 10.19
N LYS A 173 17.25 -48.90 10.43
CA LYS A 173 18.04 -49.97 9.82
C LYS A 173 18.27 -51.10 10.82
#